data_AF-A0A7G8H1X3-F1
#
_entry.id   AF-A0A7G8H1X3-F1
#
_cell.length_a   1.000
_cell.length_b   1.000
_cell.length_c   1.000
_cell.angle_alpha   90.00
_cell.angle_beta   90.00
_cell.angle_gamma   90.00
#
_symmetry.space_group_name_H-M   'P 1'
#
loop_
_entity.id
_entity.type
_entity.pdbx_description
1 polymer ?
#
loop_
_entity_poly.entity_id
_entity_poly.type
_entity_poly.pdbx_seq_one_letter_code
_entity_poly.pdbx_strand_id
1 'polypeptide(L)'
;MTNPFRLRWLQGWTFQVVLMEGHVQVEAHGFGICLRTAVMPGESPHSAADRLVLSEDRRRRALHNAWLRGQDMAQPTGVSPTKEDAPASNSLVVVG
;
A
#
# COMPACT_ATOMS: atom_id res chain seq x y z
N MET A 1 12.60 4.52 -8.63
CA MET A 1 11.12 4.40 -8.54
C MET A 1 10.66 5.12 -7.28
N THR A 2 9.74 6.09 -7.39
CA THR A 2 9.20 6.82 -6.24
C THR A 2 8.30 5.90 -5.42
N ASN A 3 8.44 5.89 -4.09
CA ASN A 3 7.63 5.03 -3.21
C ASN A 3 6.13 5.42 -3.34
N PRO A 4 5.28 4.54 -3.87
CA PRO A 4 3.86 4.85 -4.11
C PRO A 4 3.04 4.95 -2.81
N PHE A 5 3.61 4.53 -1.68
CA PHE A 5 2.98 4.54 -0.36
C PHE A 5 3.41 5.75 0.49
N ARG A 6 4.28 6.63 -0.01
CA ARG A 6 4.73 7.82 0.76
C ARG A 6 3.75 8.99 0.55
N LEU A 7 3.12 9.45 1.63
CA LEU A 7 2.40 10.73 1.65
C LEU A 7 3.30 11.84 2.21
N ARG A 8 3.31 12.99 1.54
CA ARG A 8 3.97 14.21 2.02
C ARG A 8 2.93 15.17 2.58
N TRP A 9 2.53 14.96 3.83
CA TRP A 9 1.49 15.75 4.50
C TRP A 9 1.77 17.26 4.54
N LEU A 10 3.03 17.67 4.51
CA LEU A 10 3.46 19.08 4.59
C LEU A 10 3.34 19.85 3.26
N GLN A 11 3.00 19.21 2.14
CA GLN A 11 2.95 19.89 0.84
C GLN A 11 1.80 19.38 -0.01
N GLY A 12 0.92 20.29 -0.45
CA GLY A 12 -0.19 19.96 -1.35
C GLY A 12 -1.40 19.32 -0.67
N TRP A 13 -1.51 19.46 0.66
CA TRP A 13 -2.67 19.05 1.44
C TRP A 13 -3.40 20.27 2.01
N THR A 14 -4.72 20.26 1.91
CA THR A 14 -5.62 21.22 2.56
C THR A 14 -6.53 20.46 3.52
N PHE A 15 -6.75 21.04 4.69
CA PHE A 15 -7.64 20.48 5.70
C PHE A 15 -8.87 21.37 5.82
N GLN A 16 -10.04 20.78 5.82
CA GLN A 16 -11.30 21.48 6.00
C GLN A 16 -12.17 20.77 7.03
N VAL A 17 -12.90 21.56 7.81
CA VAL A 17 -13.89 21.06 8.75
C VAL A 17 -15.25 21.17 8.08
N VAL A 18 -15.94 20.05 7.93
CA VAL A 18 -17.24 19.98 7.28
C VAL A 18 -18.25 19.35 8.23
N LEU A 19 -19.47 19.90 8.23
CA LEU A 19 -20.60 19.31 8.94
C LEU A 19 -21.37 18.45 7.94
N MET A 20 -21.34 17.13 8.12
CA MET A 20 -22.02 16.17 7.24
C MET A 20 -22.81 15.19 8.09
N GLU A 21 -24.06 14.92 7.71
CA GLU A 21 -24.91 13.90 8.35
C GLU A 21 -25.13 14.13 9.85
N GLY A 22 -25.08 15.39 10.30
CA GLY A 22 -25.21 15.76 11.72
C GLY A 22 -23.93 15.59 12.54
N HIS A 23 -22.81 15.22 11.91
CA HIS A 23 -21.51 15.04 12.57
C HIS A 23 -20.47 16.00 12.00
N VAL A 24 -19.65 16.57 12.88
CA VAL A 24 -18.48 17.34 12.47
C VAL A 24 -17.43 16.36 11.98
N GLN A 25 -16.90 16.60 10.78
CA GLN A 25 -15.86 15.79 10.17
C GLN A 25 -14.71 16.69 9.73
N VAL A 26 -13.52 16.11 9.67
CA VAL A 26 -12.35 16.74 9.07
C VAL A 26 -12.04 16.00 7.79
N GLU A 27 -11.93 16.75 6.71
CA GLU A 27 -11.47 16.26 5.42
C GLU A 27 -10.08 16.79 5.11
N ALA A 28 -9.24 15.92 4.56
CA ALA A 28 -7.94 16.25 4.02
C ALA A 28 -7.96 15.99 2.52
N HIS A 29 -7.70 17.04 1.74
CA HIS A 29 -7.67 17.01 0.28
C HIS A 29 -6.25 17.24 -0.21
N GLY A 30 -5.76 16.40 -1.12
CA GLY A 30 -4.44 16.58 -1.70
C GLY A 30 -4.16 15.57 -2.78
N PHE A 31 -3.38 15.93 -3.81
CA PHE A 31 -2.98 15.02 -4.89
C PHE A 31 -4.13 14.23 -5.55
N GLY A 32 -5.34 14.79 -5.59
CA GLY A 32 -6.53 14.14 -6.15
C GLY A 32 -7.19 13.09 -5.25
N ILE A 33 -6.76 12.97 -4.00
CA ILE A 33 -7.40 12.12 -2.98
C ILE A 33 -8.06 12.96 -1.89
N CYS A 34 -9.18 12.46 -1.39
CA CYS A 34 -9.88 13.00 -0.23
C CYS A 34 -9.92 11.93 0.86
N LEU A 35 -9.48 12.31 2.06
CA LEU A 35 -9.53 11.49 3.27
C LEU A 35 -10.45 12.18 4.27
N ARG A 36 -11.22 11.41 5.04
CA ARG A 36 -12.14 11.96 6.03
C ARG A 36 -12.10 11.22 7.35
N THR A 37 -12.34 11.94 8.44
CA THR A 37 -12.54 11.38 9.77
C THR A 37 -13.59 12.18 10.53
N ALA A 38 -14.40 11.51 11.36
CA ALA A 38 -15.35 12.19 12.23
C ALA A 38 -14.63 12.80 13.44
N VAL A 39 -15.01 14.00 13.84
CA VAL A 39 -14.54 14.60 15.10
C VAL A 39 -15.31 13.95 16.25
N MET A 40 -14.58 13.41 17.22
CA MET A 40 -15.19 12.78 18.38
C MET A 40 -15.75 13.83 19.36
N PRO A 41 -16.76 13.47 20.19
CA PRO A 41 -17.26 14.37 21.22
C PRO A 41 -16.14 14.82 22.17
N GLY A 42 -15.97 16.14 22.34
CA GLY A 42 -14.91 16.73 23.16
C GLY A 42 -13.54 16.80 22.49
N GLU A 43 -13.40 16.34 21.25
CA GLU A 43 -12.18 16.45 20.46
C GLU A 43 -12.14 17.76 19.68
N SER A 44 -10.94 18.33 19.53
CA SER A 44 -10.75 19.50 18.66
C SER A 44 -10.62 19.06 17.19
N PRO A 45 -11.04 19.89 16.21
CA PRO A 45 -10.83 19.58 14.80
C PRO A 45 -9.36 19.37 14.42
N HIS A 46 -8.42 20.05 15.11
CA HIS A 46 -6.99 19.84 14.92
C HIS A 46 -6.56 18.43 15.36
N SER A 47 -7.01 17.99 16.54
CA SER A 47 -6.73 16.64 17.04
C SER A 47 -7.30 15.56 16.12
N ALA A 48 -8.49 15.79 15.57
CA ALA A 48 -9.07 14.90 14.56
C ALA A 48 -8.24 14.87 13.27
N ALA A 49 -7.71 16.01 12.81
CA ALA A 49 -6.81 16.09 11.65
C ALA A 49 -5.51 15.29 11.91
N ASP A 50 -4.89 15.45 13.07
CA ASP A 50 -3.69 14.70 13.45
C ASP A 50 -3.95 13.19 13.47
N ARG A 51 -5.09 12.77 14.01
CA ARG A 51 -5.50 11.37 14.00
C ARG A 51 -5.71 10.84 12.58
N LEU A 52 -6.33 11.63 11.70
CA LEU A 52 -6.49 11.29 10.29
C LEU A 52 -5.13 11.01 9.64
N VAL A 53 -4.19 11.94 9.80
CA VAL A 53 -2.81 11.85 9.27
C VAL A 53 -2.12 10.58 9.78
N LEU A 54 -2.17 10.34 11.10
CA LEU A 54 -1.54 9.18 11.73
C LEU A 54 -2.17 7.86 11.28
N SER A 55 -3.50 7.80 11.17
CA SER A 55 -4.22 6.60 10.75
C SER A 55 -3.89 6.19 9.32
N GLU A 56 -3.79 7.18 8.43
CA GLU A 56 -3.46 6.95 7.03
C GLU A 56 -1.98 6.61 6.84
N ASP A 57 -1.08 7.25 7.59
CA ASP A 57 0.34 6.88 7.58
C ASP A 57 0.55 5.43 8.05
N ARG A 58 -0.15 5.01 9.12
CA ARG A 58 -0.16 3.60 9.56
C ARG A 58 -0.71 2.66 8.49
N ARG A 59 -1.82 3.01 7.85
CA ARG A 59 -2.42 2.23 6.75
C ARG A 59 -1.41 2.03 5.62
N ARG A 60 -0.71 3.09 5.22
CA ARG A 60 0.27 3.04 4.13
C ARG A 60 1.52 2.27 4.48
N ARG A 61 2.02 2.38 5.71
CA ARG A 61 3.11 1.52 6.21
C ARG A 61 2.70 0.05 6.21
N ALA A 62 1.48 -0.27 6.64
CA ALA A 62 0.97 -1.64 6.61
C ALA A 62 0.86 -2.18 5.18
N LEU A 63 0.35 -1.38 4.24
CA LEU A 63 0.29 -1.73 2.81
C LEU A 63 1.69 -1.90 2.21
N HIS A 64 2.62 -1.00 2.53
CA HIS A 64 4.01 -1.10 2.09
C HIS A 64 4.67 -2.39 2.61
N ASN A 65 4.49 -2.73 3.88
CA ASN A 65 5.03 -3.96 4.46
C ASN A 65 4.38 -5.21 3.86
N ALA A 66 3.07 -5.18 3.60
CA ALA A 66 2.37 -6.25 2.91
C ALA A 66 2.87 -6.42 1.46
N TRP A 67 3.09 -5.30 0.76
CA TRP A 67 3.64 -5.29 -0.59
C TRP A 67 5.06 -5.86 -0.62
N LEU A 68 5.95 -5.44 0.29
CA LEU A 68 7.30 -6.01 0.41
C LEU A 68 7.25 -7.53 0.63
N ARG A 69 6.40 -8.01 1.56
CA ARG A 69 6.22 -9.46 1.78
C ARG A 69 5.69 -10.18 0.55
N GLY A 70 4.83 -9.54 -0.23
CA GLY A 70 4.32 -10.09 -1.50
C GLY A 70 5.39 -10.11 -2.61
N GLN A 71 6.34 -9.18 -2.60
CA GLN A 71 7.49 -9.19 -3.51
C GLN A 71 8.48 -10.31 -3.20
N ASP A 72 8.71 -10.60 -1.92
CA ASP A 72 9.53 -11.75 -1.50
C ASP A 72 8.91 -13.09 -1.95
N MET A 73 7.58 -13.20 -1.95
CA MET A 73 6.88 -14.38 -2.50
C MET A 73 6.91 -14.47 -4.04
N ALA A 74 7.11 -13.35 -4.73
CA ALA A 74 7.26 -13.32 -6.19
C ALA A 74 8.68 -13.66 -6.64
N GLN A 75 9.63 -13.89 -5.71
CA GLN A 75 10.89 -14.51 -6.05
C GLN A 75 10.63 -16.02 -6.14
N PRO A 76 10.55 -16.61 -7.36
CA PRO A 76 10.52 -18.05 -7.46
C PRO A 76 11.79 -18.54 -6.77
N THR A 77 11.61 -19.34 -5.73
CA THR A 77 12.64 -20.23 -5.21
C THR A 77 13.39 -20.78 -6.41
N GLY A 78 14.63 -20.34 -6.60
CA GLY A 78 15.48 -20.83 -7.67
C GLY A 78 15.47 -22.34 -7.59
N VAL A 79 14.87 -22.97 -8.60
CA VAL A 79 15.10 -24.36 -8.88
C VAL A 79 16.59 -24.43 -9.16
N SER A 80 17.36 -24.96 -8.22
CA SER A 80 18.77 -25.28 -8.42
C SER A 80 18.85 -26.12 -9.70
N PRO A 81 19.58 -25.70 -10.76
CA PRO A 81 19.87 -26.62 -11.84
C PRO A 81 20.85 -27.64 -11.26
N THR A 82 20.33 -28.81 -10.89
CA THR A 82 21.14 -30.00 -10.66
C THR A 82 22.01 -30.17 -11.90
N LYS A 83 23.33 -30.01 -11.73
CA LYS A 83 24.32 -30.40 -12.73
C LYS A 83 24.21 -31.93 -12.89
N GLU A 84 23.35 -32.37 -13.80
CA GLU A 84 23.43 -33.71 -14.37
C GLU A 84 24.46 -33.65 -15.49
N ASP A 85 25.66 -34.16 -15.18
CA ASP A 85 26.62 -34.56 -16.18
C ASP A 85 25.98 -35.64 -17.08
N ALA A 86 26.05 -35.40 -18.38
CA ALA A 86 25.55 -36.23 -19.49
C ALA A 86 26.34 -37.57 -19.60
N PRO A 87 26.18 -38.41 -20.67
CA PRO A 87 25.21 -38.40 -21.78
C PRO A 87 24.59 -39.79 -22.11
N ALA A 88 23.58 -39.82 -22.98
CA ALA A 88 23.57 -40.59 -24.25
C ALA A 88 22.16 -41.05 -24.70
N SER A 89 21.90 -40.76 -25.98
CA SER A 89 21.31 -41.67 -26.97
C SER A 89 19.83 -42.06 -26.90
N ASN A 90 19.11 -41.42 -27.83
CA ASN A 90 18.43 -42.04 -28.99
C ASN A 90 16.90 -42.18 -29.01
N SER A 91 16.40 -41.66 -30.13
CA SER A 91 15.35 -42.19 -31.00
C SER A 91 13.89 -41.81 -30.68
N LEU A 92 13.47 -40.73 -31.36
CA LEU A 92 12.07 -40.39 -31.62
C LEU A 92 11.47 -41.40 -32.62
N VAL A 93 10.37 -42.07 -32.26
CA VAL A 93 9.51 -42.79 -33.21
C VAL A 93 8.08 -42.31 -33.00
N VAL A 94 7.52 -41.64 -34.00
CA VAL A 94 6.09 -41.31 -34.11
C VAL A 94 5.52 -42.27 -35.14
N VAL A 95 4.50 -43.04 -34.76
CA VAL A 95 3.68 -43.82 -35.70
C VAL A 95 2.31 -43.15 -35.75
N GLY A 96 1.89 -42.79 -36.97
CA GLY A 96 0.54 -42.33 -37.29
C GLY A 96 -0.41 -43.48 -37.61
#